data_AF-A0A3P3YDN5-F1
#
_entry.id   AF-A0A3P3YDN5-F1
#
_cell.length_a   1.000
_cell.length_b   1.000
_cell.length_c   1.000
_cell.angle_alpha   90.00
_cell.angle_beta   90.00
_cell.angle_gamma   90.00
#
_symmetry.space_group_name_H-M   'P 1'
#
loop_
_entity.id
_entity.type
_entity.pdbx_description
1 polymer ?
#
loop_
_entity_poly.entity_id
_entity_poly.type
_entity_poly.pdbx_seq_one_letter_code
_entity_poly.pdbx_strand_id
1 'polypeptide(L)'
;MQPRSQNCCLDRGQSTHRSGCSVDPTRRVSVWNKSGRLVSPFSKMWCAASMMMRRSRSRAISVAALADLPAEAMSGALHGMESVTGLPLFACIGAVSIAFRASAVPLLVMQHRQTALLYGPSAQPLHMLRALFLNDKDTPIAERVASYKKASSLILRKIGYSRWKAWCNPVVQLPAFIVFISSLRTCLTTDPAMATGGAFWFTNLSMRDSTFVLPVVAISLSYVAVEMVLRRHANRDHPVVKVVGWFQTGMILSLPFVSLIPSGIFMYWIPTSLWTIAQTHLLHTPAIRQWLGYPVEPLRTPTVVAATNK
;
A
#
# COMPACT_ATOMS: atom_id res chain seq x y z
N MET A 1 -43.47 43.81 -63.27
CA MET A 1 -44.41 43.71 -62.14
C MET A 1 -43.63 43.68 -60.83
N GLN A 2 -43.89 44.65 -59.95
CA GLN A 2 -43.37 44.88 -58.58
C GLN A 2 -44.03 43.95 -57.52
N PRO A 3 -43.73 44.02 -56.20
CA PRO A 3 -42.51 44.41 -55.43
C PRO A 3 -42.19 43.38 -54.28
N ARG A 4 -40.98 43.22 -53.70
CA ARG A 4 -40.15 43.98 -52.71
C ARG A 4 -40.71 44.23 -51.28
N SER A 5 -40.06 43.65 -50.26
CA SER A 5 -39.56 44.24 -48.97
C SER A 5 -38.83 43.14 -48.15
N GLN A 6 -37.50 43.15 -47.93
CA GLN A 6 -36.61 43.89 -47.00
C GLN A 6 -36.75 43.58 -45.50
N ASN A 7 -35.70 42.97 -44.92
CA ASN A 7 -35.25 43.15 -43.53
C ASN A 7 -33.70 42.96 -43.47
N CYS A 8 -33.00 44.07 -43.18
CA CYS A 8 -31.55 44.22 -42.92
C CYS A 8 -31.13 43.52 -41.61
N CYS A 9 -30.03 42.77 -41.48
CA CYS A 9 -28.58 42.95 -41.74
C CYS A 9 -27.79 43.19 -40.44
N LEU A 10 -26.83 42.29 -40.23
CA LEU A 10 -25.67 42.36 -39.34
C LEU A 10 -24.57 43.26 -39.95
N ASP A 11 -23.86 44.09 -39.18
CA ASP A 11 -22.38 44.16 -39.23
C ASP A 11 -21.71 45.01 -38.12
N ARG A 12 -20.50 44.56 -37.72
CA ARG A 12 -19.27 45.20 -37.16
C ARG A 12 -19.28 46.37 -36.14
N GLY A 13 -18.51 46.15 -35.05
CA GLY A 13 -17.27 46.93 -34.77
C GLY A 13 -17.26 48.10 -33.76
N GLN A 14 -16.43 47.97 -32.73
CA GLN A 14 -15.69 48.98 -31.93
C GLN A 14 -16.37 49.87 -30.85
N SER A 15 -15.75 49.80 -29.66
CA SER A 15 -15.47 50.80 -28.60
C SER A 15 -16.49 51.87 -28.16
N THR A 16 -16.67 51.88 -26.83
CA THR A 16 -16.77 53.03 -25.90
C THR A 16 -18.01 53.96 -25.90
N HIS A 17 -18.52 54.11 -24.67
CA HIS A 17 -19.23 55.26 -24.08
C HIS A 17 -20.76 55.43 -24.24
N ARG A 18 -21.42 55.19 -23.09
CA ARG A 18 -22.60 55.84 -22.48
C ARG A 18 -23.73 56.34 -23.40
N SER A 19 -24.89 55.69 -23.27
CA SER A 19 -26.17 56.37 -23.05
C SER A 19 -27.16 55.40 -22.40
N GLY A 20 -27.85 55.88 -21.36
CA GLY A 20 -28.69 55.07 -20.50
C GLY A 20 -29.99 54.63 -21.18
N CYS A 21 -30.27 53.33 -21.13
CA CYS A 21 -31.63 52.81 -21.19
C CYS A 21 -31.93 52.19 -19.83
N SER A 22 -32.76 52.88 -19.06
CA SER A 22 -33.38 52.39 -17.84
C SER A 22 -34.16 51.10 -18.16
N VAL A 23 -33.61 49.96 -17.76
CA VAL A 23 -34.31 48.67 -17.83
C VAL A 23 -35.28 48.62 -16.65
N ASP A 24 -36.56 48.83 -16.96
CA ASP A 24 -37.67 48.62 -16.05
C ASP A 24 -37.64 47.16 -15.52
N PRO A 25 -37.43 46.95 -14.21
CA PRO A 25 -37.24 45.62 -13.63
C PRO A 25 -38.55 44.80 -13.53
N THR A 26 -39.68 45.34 -14.01
CA THR A 26 -40.98 44.67 -13.88
C THR A 26 -41.45 43.92 -15.13
N ARG A 27 -40.74 44.01 -16.28
CA ARG A 27 -41.12 43.24 -17.49
C ARG A 27 -40.59 41.82 -17.49
N ARG A 28 -41.46 40.89 -17.09
CA ARG A 28 -41.25 39.44 -17.17
C ARG A 28 -41.15 38.98 -18.64
N VAL A 29 -39.94 38.71 -19.13
CA VAL A 29 -39.71 38.21 -20.51
C VAL A 29 -40.29 36.80 -20.65
N SER A 30 -41.43 36.68 -21.33
CA SER A 30 -42.07 35.40 -21.64
C SER A 30 -41.47 34.80 -22.91
N VAL A 31 -40.92 33.58 -22.79
CA VAL A 31 -40.34 32.84 -23.91
C VAL A 31 -41.40 31.87 -24.42
N TRP A 32 -41.70 31.95 -25.72
CA TRP A 32 -42.74 31.17 -26.38
C TRP A 32 -42.11 30.06 -27.23
N ASN A 33 -42.74 28.89 -27.25
CA ASN A 33 -42.40 27.79 -28.17
C ASN A 33 -42.83 28.14 -29.61
N LYS A 34 -42.21 27.53 -30.64
CA LYS A 34 -42.60 27.62 -32.08
C LYS A 34 -44.09 27.39 -32.39
N SER A 35 -44.86 26.82 -31.46
CA SER A 35 -46.32 26.62 -31.51
C SER A 35 -47.12 27.66 -30.71
N GLY A 36 -46.50 28.77 -30.30
CA GLY A 36 -47.19 29.90 -29.67
C GLY A 36 -47.67 29.65 -28.23
N ARG A 37 -47.08 28.67 -27.51
CA ARG A 37 -47.39 28.41 -26.09
C ARG A 37 -46.29 28.88 -25.14
N LEU A 38 -46.71 29.46 -24.01
CA LEU A 38 -45.84 29.97 -22.96
C LEU A 38 -45.08 28.79 -22.33
N VAL A 39 -43.76 28.79 -22.42
CA VAL A 39 -42.92 27.69 -21.94
C VAL A 39 -42.91 27.72 -20.41
N SER A 40 -43.50 26.70 -19.78
CA SER A 40 -43.65 26.67 -18.32
C SER A 40 -42.28 26.72 -17.63
N PRO A 41 -42.15 27.38 -16.46
CA PRO A 41 -40.88 27.44 -15.71
C PRO A 41 -40.28 26.05 -15.47
N PHE A 42 -41.16 25.05 -15.26
CA PHE A 42 -40.80 23.65 -15.09
C PHE A 42 -40.08 23.04 -16.31
N SER A 43 -40.47 23.39 -17.54
CA SER A 43 -39.81 22.86 -18.74
C SER A 43 -38.40 23.43 -18.96
N LYS A 44 -38.17 24.69 -18.59
CA LYS A 44 -36.81 25.29 -18.57
C LYS A 44 -35.94 24.63 -17.51
N MET A 45 -36.52 24.38 -16.33
CA MET A 45 -35.84 23.69 -15.23
C MET A 45 -35.51 22.24 -15.60
N TRP A 46 -36.38 21.55 -16.34
CA TRP A 46 -36.14 20.19 -16.84
C TRP A 46 -35.06 20.14 -17.92
N CYS A 47 -35.02 21.12 -18.84
CA CYS A 47 -33.95 21.25 -19.84
C CYS A 47 -32.59 21.58 -19.18
N ALA A 48 -32.58 22.48 -18.19
CA ALA A 48 -31.37 22.80 -17.44
C ALA A 48 -30.91 21.62 -16.58
N ALA A 49 -31.82 20.91 -15.93
CA ALA A 49 -31.53 19.71 -15.14
C ALA A 49 -31.04 18.55 -16.02
N SER A 50 -31.62 18.35 -17.20
CA SER A 50 -31.16 17.32 -18.15
C SER A 50 -29.82 17.67 -18.80
N MET A 51 -29.53 18.95 -19.06
CA MET A 51 -28.20 19.39 -19.46
C MET A 51 -27.18 19.25 -18.32
N MET A 52 -27.54 19.58 -17.07
CA MET A 52 -26.69 19.33 -15.90
C MET A 52 -26.46 17.84 -15.66
N MET A 53 -27.47 16.98 -15.83
CA MET A 53 -27.31 15.52 -15.75
C MET A 53 -26.45 14.97 -16.91
N ARG A 54 -26.56 15.52 -18.13
CA ARG A 54 -25.65 15.18 -19.23
C ARG A 54 -24.22 15.66 -19.00
N ARG A 55 -24.03 16.83 -18.37
CA ARG A 55 -22.71 17.38 -18.01
C ARG A 55 -22.09 16.68 -16.79
N SER A 56 -22.91 16.10 -15.91
CA SER A 56 -22.48 15.24 -14.79
C SER A 56 -22.05 13.83 -15.26
N ARG A 57 -22.57 13.36 -16.39
CA ARG A 57 -22.14 12.10 -17.03
C ARG A 57 -20.74 12.14 -17.66
N SER A 58 -20.07 13.29 -17.70
CA SER A 58 -18.75 13.47 -18.33
C SER A 58 -17.55 13.16 -17.41
N ARG A 59 -17.75 12.55 -16.24
CA ARG A 59 -16.66 12.03 -15.39
C ARG A 59 -16.96 10.61 -14.88
N ALA A 60 -17.46 9.73 -15.75
CA ALA A 60 -17.22 8.32 -15.54
C ALA A 60 -15.74 8.07 -15.83
N ILE A 61 -14.88 8.16 -14.81
CA ILE A 61 -13.50 7.69 -14.92
C ILE A 61 -13.61 6.21 -15.26
N SER A 62 -13.20 5.84 -16.48
CA SER A 62 -13.21 4.44 -16.91
C SER A 62 -12.44 3.60 -15.88
N VAL A 63 -12.89 2.37 -15.61
CA VAL A 63 -12.18 1.46 -14.70
C VAL A 63 -10.71 1.26 -15.13
N ALA A 64 -10.44 1.34 -16.44
CA ALA A 64 -9.09 1.38 -17.00
C ALA A 64 -8.28 2.59 -16.50
N ALA A 65 -8.84 3.79 -16.54
CA ALA A 65 -8.18 4.98 -16.03
C ALA A 65 -7.91 4.88 -14.52
N LEU A 66 -8.79 4.25 -13.74
CA LEU A 66 -8.51 3.96 -12.31
C LEU A 66 -7.39 2.93 -12.11
N ALA A 67 -7.19 2.01 -13.07
CA ALA A 67 -6.13 1.02 -13.03
C ALA A 67 -4.75 1.61 -13.39
N ASP A 68 -4.72 2.67 -14.19
CA ASP A 68 -3.47 3.35 -14.60
C ASP A 68 -2.98 4.37 -13.56
N LEU A 69 -3.87 4.92 -12.73
CA LEU A 69 -3.54 5.91 -11.69
C LEU A 69 -2.32 5.55 -10.83
N PRO A 70 -2.15 4.31 -10.34
CA PRO A 70 -0.98 3.97 -9.53
C PRO A 70 0.33 4.00 -10.33
N ALA A 71 0.30 3.63 -11.61
CA ALA A 71 1.46 3.70 -12.48
C ALA A 71 1.85 5.14 -12.80
N GLU A 72 0.86 6.01 -13.07
CA GLU A 72 1.09 7.45 -13.25
C GLU A 72 1.67 8.08 -11.98
N ALA A 73 1.13 7.75 -10.81
CA ALA A 73 1.64 8.24 -9.53
C ALA A 73 3.08 7.77 -9.27
N MET A 74 3.40 6.52 -9.61
CA MET A 74 4.77 5.98 -9.53
C MET A 74 5.72 6.74 -10.45
N SER A 75 5.38 6.88 -11.73
CA SER A 75 6.21 7.59 -12.71
C SER A 75 6.42 9.05 -12.29
N GLY A 76 5.35 9.73 -11.87
CA GLY A 76 5.41 11.10 -11.35
C GLY A 76 6.30 11.23 -10.10
N ALA A 77 6.24 10.27 -9.18
CA ALA A 77 7.10 10.26 -8.01
C ALA A 77 8.58 10.03 -8.35
N LEU A 78 8.88 9.16 -9.32
CA LEU A 78 10.24 8.87 -9.76
C LEU A 78 10.88 10.09 -10.45
N HIS A 79 10.23 10.65 -11.47
CA HIS A 79 10.76 11.83 -12.17
C HIS A 79 10.70 13.11 -11.33
N GLY A 80 9.70 13.22 -10.43
CA GLY A 80 9.66 14.30 -9.46
C GLY A 80 10.87 14.24 -8.52
N MET A 81 11.23 13.05 -8.04
CA MET A 81 12.42 12.87 -7.21
C MET A 81 13.72 13.11 -7.98
N GLU A 82 13.81 12.60 -9.21
CA GLU A 82 14.94 12.82 -10.11
C GLU A 82 15.15 14.32 -10.37
N SER A 83 14.08 15.07 -10.70
CA SER A 83 14.19 16.52 -10.97
C SER A 83 14.61 17.35 -9.75
N VAL A 84 14.22 16.95 -8.53
CA VAL A 84 14.58 17.65 -7.29
C VAL A 84 15.98 17.29 -6.81
N THR A 85 16.37 16.02 -6.91
CA THR A 85 17.62 15.51 -6.31
C THR A 85 18.77 15.39 -7.30
N GLY A 86 18.47 15.35 -8.62
CA GLY A 86 19.44 15.01 -9.66
C GLY A 86 19.95 13.57 -9.60
N LEU A 87 19.32 12.71 -8.80
CA LEU A 87 19.73 11.32 -8.66
C LEU A 87 19.30 10.49 -9.87
N PRO A 88 20.09 9.48 -10.25
CA PRO A 88 19.70 8.53 -11.29
C PRO A 88 18.47 7.72 -10.88
N LEU A 89 17.65 7.32 -11.86
CA LEU A 89 16.36 6.65 -11.64
C LEU A 89 16.44 5.40 -10.74
N PHE A 90 17.51 4.61 -10.82
CA PHE A 90 17.68 3.45 -9.93
C PHE A 90 17.67 3.84 -8.44
N ALA A 91 18.28 4.97 -8.10
CA ALA A 91 18.34 5.49 -6.74
C ALA A 91 16.99 6.10 -6.33
N CYS A 92 16.30 6.76 -7.26
CA CYS A 92 14.94 7.27 -7.05
C CYS A 92 13.97 6.13 -6.72
N ILE A 93 14.04 4.98 -7.41
CA ILE A 93 13.23 3.79 -7.08
C ILE A 93 13.48 3.39 -5.62
N GLY A 94 14.74 3.25 -5.22
CA GLY A 94 15.09 2.90 -3.84
C GLY A 94 14.57 3.90 -2.81
N ALA A 95 14.71 5.20 -3.08
CA ALA A 95 14.27 6.26 -2.18
C ALA A 95 12.74 6.35 -2.06
N VAL A 96 11.98 6.28 -3.17
CA VAL A 96 10.51 6.19 -3.15
C VAL A 96 10.07 4.96 -2.36
N SER A 97 10.76 3.82 -2.53
CA SER A 97 10.46 2.58 -1.81
C SER A 97 10.65 2.75 -0.30
N ILE A 98 11.76 3.36 0.12
CA ILE A 98 12.04 3.64 1.54
C ILE A 98 11.01 4.62 2.10
N ALA A 99 10.67 5.69 1.38
CA ALA A 99 9.65 6.65 1.81
C ALA A 99 8.27 5.97 1.99
N PHE A 100 7.90 5.09 1.05
CA PHE A 100 6.69 4.29 1.14
C PHE A 100 6.71 3.34 2.35
N ARG A 101 7.86 2.72 2.66
CA ARG A 101 7.99 1.89 3.88
C ARG A 101 7.96 2.72 5.16
N ALA A 102 8.57 3.90 5.16
CA ALA A 102 8.60 4.82 6.30
C ALA A 102 7.19 5.31 6.66
N SER A 103 6.32 5.57 5.68
CA SER A 103 4.94 5.98 5.94
C SER A 103 4.09 4.87 6.61
N ALA A 104 4.47 3.60 6.44
CA ALA A 104 3.81 2.45 7.07
C ALA A 104 4.29 2.17 8.51
N VAL A 105 5.30 2.89 9.02
CA VAL A 105 5.85 2.69 10.37
C VAL A 105 4.79 2.78 11.49
N PRO A 106 3.81 3.70 11.48
CA PRO A 106 2.78 3.74 12.52
C PRO A 106 1.94 2.45 12.60
N LEU A 107 1.56 1.88 11.44
CA LEU A 107 0.81 0.62 11.38
C LEU A 107 1.63 -0.55 11.91
N LEU A 108 2.91 -0.56 11.56
CA LEU A 108 3.87 -1.54 12.04
C LEU A 108 4.07 -1.43 13.57
N VAL A 109 4.20 -0.21 14.12
CA VAL A 109 4.26 0.03 15.57
C VAL A 109 3.03 -0.53 16.27
N MET A 110 1.83 -0.33 15.69
CA MET A 110 0.60 -0.93 16.20
C MET A 110 0.64 -2.47 16.18
N GLN A 111 1.12 -3.08 15.08
CA GLN A 111 1.32 -4.52 14.99
C GLN A 111 2.26 -5.01 16.11
N HIS A 112 3.43 -4.41 16.26
CA HIS A 112 4.42 -4.83 17.27
C HIS A 112 3.90 -4.68 18.70
N ARG A 113 3.06 -3.67 18.99
CA ARG A 113 2.40 -3.55 20.31
C ARG A 113 1.54 -4.76 20.62
N GLN A 114 0.80 -5.27 19.64
CA GLN A 114 -0.03 -6.46 19.83
C GLN A 114 0.82 -7.74 19.91
N THR A 115 1.87 -7.83 19.11
CA THR A 115 2.84 -8.94 19.17
C THR A 115 3.50 -9.01 20.55
N ALA A 116 3.88 -7.88 21.15
CA ALA A 116 4.46 -7.83 22.49
C ALA A 116 3.51 -8.35 23.59
N LEU A 117 2.18 -8.21 23.41
CA LEU A 117 1.18 -8.78 24.33
C LEU A 117 1.09 -10.30 24.23
N LEU A 118 1.41 -10.89 23.06
CA LEU A 118 1.36 -12.32 22.80
C LEU A 118 2.63 -13.08 23.18
N TYR A 119 3.78 -12.42 23.14
CA TYR A 119 5.07 -13.04 23.46
C TYR A 119 5.69 -12.51 24.76
N GLY A 120 5.09 -11.48 25.36
CA GLY A 120 5.50 -10.93 26.64
C GLY A 120 5.01 -11.74 27.85
N PRO A 121 5.37 -11.31 29.07
CA PRO A 121 5.01 -12.00 30.32
C PRO A 121 3.50 -12.19 30.50
N SER A 122 2.69 -11.27 29.97
CA SER A 122 1.23 -11.34 30.00
C SER A 122 0.65 -12.57 29.31
N ALA A 123 1.39 -13.19 28.38
CA ALA A 123 0.96 -14.37 27.64
C ALA A 123 1.32 -15.70 28.32
N GLN A 124 1.96 -15.70 29.49
CA GLN A 124 2.30 -16.91 30.23
C GLN A 124 1.10 -17.88 30.42
N PRO A 125 -0.12 -17.41 30.77
CA PRO A 125 -1.29 -18.30 30.87
C PRO A 125 -1.66 -18.97 29.55
N LEU A 126 -1.42 -18.30 28.41
CA LEU A 126 -1.68 -18.84 27.08
C LEU A 126 -0.70 -19.98 26.73
N HIS A 127 0.57 -19.82 27.11
CA HIS A 127 1.58 -20.88 26.93
C HIS A 127 1.28 -22.11 27.78
N MET A 128 0.87 -21.91 29.04
CA MET A 128 0.47 -23.02 29.92
C MET A 128 -0.77 -23.74 29.39
N LEU A 129 -1.80 -22.99 28.95
CA LEU A 129 -2.99 -23.57 28.31
C LEU A 129 -2.63 -24.41 27.08
N ARG A 130 -1.68 -23.95 26.26
CA ARG A 130 -1.20 -24.70 25.10
C ARG A 130 -0.48 -25.99 25.51
N ALA A 131 0.33 -25.96 26.57
CA ALA A 131 0.99 -27.16 27.07
C ALA A 131 -0.02 -28.20 27.59
N LEU A 132 -1.04 -27.76 28.34
CA LEU A 132 -2.13 -28.63 28.79
C LEU A 132 -2.88 -29.25 27.61
N PHE A 133 -3.19 -28.45 26.58
CA PHE A 133 -3.84 -28.93 25.36
C PHE A 133 -3.03 -30.00 24.61
N LEU A 134 -1.70 -29.87 24.57
CA LEU A 134 -0.83 -30.83 23.89
C LEU A 134 -0.61 -32.11 24.70
N ASN A 135 -0.68 -32.02 26.03
CA ASN A 135 -0.49 -33.14 26.94
C ASN A 135 -1.78 -33.95 27.19
N ASP A 136 -2.95 -33.30 27.10
CA ASP A 136 -4.24 -33.98 27.21
C ASP A 136 -4.48 -34.84 25.96
N LYS A 137 -4.32 -36.15 26.10
CA LYS A 137 -4.56 -37.15 25.04
C LYS A 137 -5.89 -37.89 25.20
N ASP A 138 -6.55 -37.73 26.35
CA ASP A 138 -7.70 -38.54 26.75
C ASP A 138 -9.00 -37.96 26.20
N THR A 139 -9.08 -36.64 26.02
CA THR A 139 -10.26 -35.99 25.46
C THR A 139 -10.36 -36.13 23.93
N PRO A 140 -11.57 -36.33 23.38
CA PRO A 140 -11.79 -36.28 21.93
C PRO A 140 -11.29 -34.96 21.34
N ILE A 141 -10.58 -35.04 20.21
CA ILE A 141 -9.87 -33.88 19.65
C ILE A 141 -10.78 -32.68 19.33
N ALA A 142 -12.03 -32.95 18.93
CA ALA A 142 -13.02 -31.92 18.62
C ALA A 142 -13.37 -31.08 19.85
N GLU A 143 -13.61 -31.75 20.98
CA GLU A 143 -13.93 -31.11 22.25
C GLU A 143 -12.72 -30.37 22.82
N ARG A 144 -11.53 -31.00 22.75
CA ARG A 144 -10.27 -30.40 23.18
C ARG A 144 -9.99 -29.08 22.44
N VAL A 145 -10.20 -29.06 21.12
CA VAL A 145 -10.00 -27.87 20.28
C VAL A 145 -11.04 -26.79 20.60
N ALA A 146 -12.29 -27.16 20.86
CA ALA A 146 -13.34 -26.21 21.24
C ALA A 146 -13.04 -25.53 22.58
N SER A 147 -12.66 -26.31 23.60
CA SER A 147 -12.27 -25.82 24.92
C SER A 147 -11.03 -24.92 24.85
N TYR A 148 -10.02 -25.31 24.08
CA TYR A 148 -8.83 -24.49 23.85
C TYR A 148 -9.16 -23.15 23.17
N LYS A 149 -9.98 -23.16 22.12
CA LYS A 149 -10.41 -21.93 21.43
C LYS A 149 -11.15 -20.99 22.37
N LYS A 150 -12.06 -21.52 23.20
CA LYS A 150 -12.81 -20.71 24.17
C LYS A 150 -11.89 -20.12 25.23
N ALA A 151 -11.07 -20.93 25.88
CA ALA A 151 -10.15 -20.49 26.93
C ALA A 151 -9.10 -19.49 26.41
N SER A 152 -8.49 -19.76 25.26
CA SER A 152 -7.53 -18.83 24.62
C SER A 152 -8.17 -17.49 24.28
N SER A 153 -9.42 -17.48 23.78
CA SER A 153 -10.12 -16.23 23.48
C SER A 153 -10.37 -15.36 24.71
N LEU A 154 -10.65 -15.97 25.87
CA LEU A 154 -10.85 -15.24 27.13
C LEU A 154 -9.54 -14.65 27.64
N ILE A 155 -8.45 -15.42 27.57
CA ILE A 155 -7.11 -14.93 27.96
C ILE A 155 -6.70 -13.75 27.08
N LEU A 156 -6.87 -13.86 25.76
CA LEU A 156 -6.55 -12.77 24.83
C LEU A 156 -7.39 -11.52 25.09
N ARG A 157 -8.67 -11.68 25.43
CA ARG A 157 -9.53 -10.55 25.84
C ARG A 157 -9.06 -9.90 27.15
N LYS A 158 -8.66 -10.69 28.15
CA LYS A 158 -8.13 -10.17 29.42
C LYS A 158 -6.83 -9.38 29.24
N ILE A 159 -5.96 -9.82 28.32
CA ILE A 159 -4.72 -9.12 27.98
C ILE A 159 -4.97 -7.86 27.13
N GLY A 160 -6.19 -7.68 26.59
CA GLY A 160 -6.54 -6.56 25.70
C GLY A 160 -6.04 -6.75 24.26
N TYR A 161 -5.71 -7.97 23.86
CA TYR A 161 -5.21 -8.28 22.52
C TYR A 161 -6.31 -8.10 21.46
N SER A 162 -6.04 -7.21 20.50
CA SER A 162 -6.92 -6.90 19.38
C SER A 162 -6.39 -7.52 18.10
N ARG A 163 -7.06 -8.56 17.59
CA ARG A 163 -6.68 -9.26 16.34
C ARG A 163 -6.51 -8.30 15.16
N TRP A 164 -7.43 -7.35 14.98
CA TRP A 164 -7.34 -6.38 13.88
C TRP A 164 -6.05 -5.55 13.92
N LYS A 165 -5.63 -5.08 15.11
CA LYS A 165 -4.40 -4.29 15.26
C LYS A 165 -3.14 -5.12 15.04
N ALA A 166 -3.18 -6.42 15.27
CA ALA A 166 -2.07 -7.33 14.99
C ALA A 166 -1.91 -7.63 13.49
N TRP A 167 -3.03 -7.65 12.76
CA TRP A 167 -3.06 -8.01 11.34
C TRP A 167 -3.18 -6.79 10.40
N CYS A 168 -3.33 -5.57 10.91
CA CYS A 168 -3.55 -4.38 10.09
C CYS A 168 -2.39 -4.13 9.10
N ASN A 169 -1.14 -4.22 9.58
CA ASN A 169 0.02 -3.98 8.73
C ASN A 169 0.14 -5.01 7.58
N PRO A 170 0.15 -6.35 7.79
CA PRO A 170 0.22 -7.28 6.66
C PRO A 170 -0.98 -7.19 5.72
N VAL A 171 -2.18 -6.90 6.23
CA VAL A 171 -3.39 -6.71 5.40
C VAL A 171 -3.29 -5.51 4.49
N VAL A 172 -2.67 -4.41 4.94
CA VAL A 172 -2.47 -3.20 4.12
C VAL A 172 -1.23 -3.34 3.22
N GLN A 173 -0.16 -3.92 3.73
CA GLN A 173 1.14 -3.98 3.07
C GLN A 173 1.15 -4.94 1.88
N LEU A 174 0.43 -6.07 1.94
CA LEU A 174 0.41 -7.05 0.85
C LEU A 174 -0.26 -6.49 -0.44
N PRO A 175 -1.47 -5.90 -0.39
CA PRO A 175 -2.05 -5.23 -1.56
C PRO A 175 -1.17 -4.08 -2.05
N ALA A 176 -0.62 -3.27 -1.14
CA ALA A 176 0.20 -2.14 -1.54
C ALA A 176 1.52 -2.57 -2.21
N PHE A 177 2.10 -3.70 -1.78
CA PHE A 177 3.23 -4.32 -2.46
C PHE A 177 2.88 -4.74 -3.89
N ILE A 178 1.71 -5.39 -4.09
CA ILE A 178 1.25 -5.80 -5.42
C ILE A 178 1.07 -4.58 -6.33
N VAL A 179 0.44 -3.52 -5.82
CA VAL A 179 0.25 -2.26 -6.56
C VAL A 179 1.61 -1.65 -6.91
N PHE A 180 2.52 -1.52 -5.93
CA PHE A 180 3.85 -0.96 -6.15
C PHE A 180 4.61 -1.69 -7.26
N ILE A 181 4.69 -3.03 -7.19
CA ILE A 181 5.41 -3.84 -8.18
C ILE A 181 4.75 -3.77 -9.55
N SER A 182 3.41 -3.77 -9.61
CA SER A 182 2.68 -3.64 -10.87
C SER A 182 2.95 -2.28 -11.52
N SER A 183 2.86 -1.20 -10.74
CA SER A 183 3.16 0.16 -11.21
C SER A 183 4.60 0.31 -11.66
N LEU A 184 5.56 -0.20 -10.89
CA LEU A 184 6.97 -0.17 -11.25
C LEU A 184 7.22 -0.95 -12.55
N ARG A 185 6.59 -2.11 -12.73
CA ARG A 185 6.67 -2.88 -13.98
C ARG A 185 6.14 -2.10 -15.17
N THR A 186 5.00 -1.43 -15.02
CA THR A 186 4.48 -0.55 -16.06
C THR A 186 5.52 0.50 -16.43
N CYS A 187 6.08 1.23 -15.45
CA CYS A 187 7.14 2.22 -15.71
C CYS A 187 8.34 1.61 -16.45
N LEU A 188 8.86 0.45 -16.01
CA LEU A 188 9.98 -0.22 -16.67
C LEU A 188 9.69 -0.60 -18.13
N THR A 189 8.42 -0.83 -18.49
CA THR A 189 8.04 -1.18 -19.88
C THR A 189 7.67 0.02 -20.74
N THR A 190 7.11 1.08 -20.15
CA THR A 190 6.54 2.21 -20.90
C THR A 190 7.46 3.41 -20.98
N ASP A 191 8.33 3.60 -19.98
CA ASP A 191 9.21 4.76 -19.90
C ASP A 191 10.59 4.46 -20.51
N PRO A 192 10.96 5.12 -21.62
CA PRO A 192 12.28 4.96 -22.24
C PRO A 192 13.44 5.35 -21.33
N ALA A 193 13.24 6.26 -20.36
CA ALA A 193 14.30 6.69 -19.45
C ALA A 193 14.79 5.54 -18.53
N MET A 194 13.95 4.52 -18.31
CA MET A 194 14.32 3.33 -17.56
C MET A 194 15.43 2.51 -18.26
N ALA A 195 15.58 2.64 -19.58
CA ALA A 195 16.63 1.94 -20.32
C ALA A 195 18.04 2.51 -20.09
N THR A 196 18.14 3.77 -19.63
CA THR A 196 19.41 4.47 -19.38
C THR A 196 19.62 4.88 -17.92
N GLY A 197 18.58 4.78 -17.08
CA GLY A 197 18.59 5.22 -15.69
C GLY A 197 19.26 4.28 -14.67
N GLY A 198 19.96 3.23 -15.13
CA GLY A 198 20.68 2.28 -14.30
C GLY A 198 22.07 2.76 -13.84
N ALA A 199 22.88 1.87 -13.28
CA ALA A 199 24.23 2.18 -12.81
C ALA A 199 25.20 1.01 -12.86
N PHE A 200 26.49 1.34 -12.76
CA PHE A 200 27.59 0.38 -12.72
C PHE A 200 27.54 -0.60 -13.89
N TRP A 201 27.22 -1.88 -13.63
CA TRP A 201 27.15 -2.95 -14.63
C TRP A 201 25.74 -3.20 -15.19
N PHE A 202 24.71 -2.51 -14.69
CA PHE A 202 23.32 -2.63 -15.14
C PHE A 202 22.80 -1.26 -15.59
N THR A 203 23.03 -0.89 -16.85
CA THR A 203 22.59 0.40 -17.39
C THR A 203 21.09 0.45 -17.66
N ASN A 204 20.51 -0.69 -18.08
CA ASN A 204 19.10 -0.81 -18.44
C ASN A 204 18.30 -1.48 -17.34
N LEU A 205 17.40 -0.73 -16.69
CA LEU A 205 16.56 -1.20 -15.59
C LEU A 205 15.46 -2.18 -16.04
N SER A 206 15.09 -2.14 -17.31
CA SER A 206 14.06 -2.99 -17.91
C SER A 206 14.59 -4.38 -18.30
N MET A 207 15.92 -4.54 -18.34
CA MET A 207 16.59 -5.80 -18.66
C MET A 207 16.97 -6.59 -17.41
N ARG A 208 17.06 -7.91 -17.57
CA ARG A 208 17.59 -8.81 -16.53
C ARG A 208 19.08 -8.57 -16.27
N ASP A 209 19.52 -8.83 -15.05
CA ASP A 209 20.94 -8.76 -14.69
C ASP A 209 21.71 -9.97 -15.26
N SER A 210 22.68 -9.71 -16.13
CA SER A 210 23.54 -10.75 -16.72
C SER A 210 24.58 -11.31 -15.76
N THR A 211 24.89 -10.59 -14.68
CA THR A 211 25.94 -10.96 -13.71
C THR A 211 25.43 -11.78 -12.53
N PHE A 212 24.11 -11.93 -12.39
CA PHE A 212 23.43 -12.56 -11.24
C PHE A 212 23.69 -11.91 -9.88
N VAL A 213 24.37 -10.78 -9.82
CA VAL A 213 24.71 -10.09 -8.56
C VAL A 213 23.45 -9.59 -7.87
N LEU A 214 22.53 -8.93 -8.60
CA LEU A 214 21.32 -8.37 -8.02
C LEU A 214 20.37 -9.44 -7.44
N PRO A 215 20.04 -10.54 -8.18
CA PRO A 215 19.28 -11.66 -7.63
C PRO A 215 19.86 -12.26 -6.35
N VAL A 216 21.19 -12.51 -6.34
CA VAL A 216 21.86 -13.12 -5.18
C VAL A 216 21.78 -12.18 -3.98
N VAL A 217 22.12 -10.91 -4.15
CA VAL A 217 22.06 -9.91 -3.07
C VAL A 217 20.64 -9.76 -2.52
N ALA A 218 19.63 -9.69 -3.40
CA ALA A 218 18.23 -9.56 -2.98
C ALA A 218 17.76 -10.77 -2.15
N ILE A 219 18.07 -11.99 -2.60
CA ILE A 219 17.74 -13.22 -1.87
C ILE A 219 18.49 -13.28 -0.54
N SER A 220 19.79 -12.99 -0.51
CA SER A 220 20.59 -12.98 0.72
C SER A 220 20.05 -11.99 1.76
N LEU A 221 19.73 -10.76 1.34
CA LEU A 221 19.18 -9.75 2.25
C LEU A 221 17.79 -10.13 2.75
N SER A 222 16.92 -10.64 1.88
CA SER A 222 15.61 -11.11 2.31
C SER A 222 15.70 -12.33 3.24
N TYR A 223 16.65 -13.22 3.02
CA TYR A 223 16.93 -14.35 3.92
C TYR A 223 17.28 -13.85 5.32
N VAL A 224 18.22 -12.89 5.41
CA VAL A 224 18.62 -12.27 6.69
C VAL A 224 17.43 -11.57 7.35
N ALA A 225 16.62 -10.82 6.59
CA ALA A 225 15.44 -10.14 7.11
C ALA A 225 14.43 -11.12 7.73
N VAL A 226 14.15 -12.23 7.04
CA VAL A 226 13.26 -13.31 7.54
C VAL A 226 13.84 -13.95 8.80
N GLU A 227 15.14 -14.25 8.80
CA GLU A 227 15.83 -14.88 9.92
C GLU A 227 15.79 -14.02 11.18
N MET A 228 16.00 -12.71 11.04
CA MET A 228 15.92 -11.75 12.15
C MET A 228 14.53 -11.70 12.78
N VAL A 229 13.47 -11.71 11.97
CA VAL A 229 12.10 -11.71 12.45
C VAL A 229 11.75 -13.02 13.16
N LEU A 230 12.21 -14.16 12.62
CA LEU A 230 11.91 -15.49 13.16
C LEU A 230 12.62 -15.78 14.48
N ARG A 231 13.95 -15.59 14.53
CA ARG A 231 14.79 -15.95 15.69
C ARG A 231 14.39 -15.25 16.97
N ARG A 232 13.68 -14.13 16.87
CA ARG A 232 13.26 -13.30 18.01
C ARG A 232 12.01 -13.85 18.72
N HIS A 233 11.04 -14.38 17.97
CA HIS A 233 9.70 -14.68 18.51
C HIS A 233 9.43 -16.17 18.76
N ALA A 234 10.26 -17.06 18.22
CA ALA A 234 9.99 -18.49 18.24
C ALA A 234 11.12 -19.31 18.87
N ASN A 235 10.74 -20.25 19.74
CA ASN A 235 11.61 -21.36 20.14
C ASN A 235 11.84 -22.28 18.95
N ARG A 236 13.01 -22.94 18.91
CA ARG A 236 13.42 -23.80 17.79
C ARG A 236 12.41 -24.88 17.46
N ASP A 237 11.67 -25.35 18.46
CA ASP A 237 10.65 -26.41 18.31
C ASP A 237 9.27 -25.89 17.86
N HIS A 238 9.10 -24.57 17.73
CA HIS A 238 7.82 -24.02 17.30
C HIS A 238 7.57 -24.36 15.82
N PRO A 239 6.37 -24.86 15.43
CA PRO A 239 6.10 -25.29 14.05
C PRO A 239 6.32 -24.19 12.99
N VAL A 240 6.15 -22.92 13.37
CA VAL A 240 6.45 -21.78 12.49
C VAL A 240 7.91 -21.75 12.07
N VAL A 241 8.86 -22.17 12.92
CA VAL A 241 10.28 -22.24 12.56
C VAL A 241 10.52 -23.20 11.42
N LYS A 242 9.86 -24.37 11.44
CA LYS A 242 9.95 -25.35 10.35
C LYS A 242 9.38 -24.80 9.05
N VAL A 243 8.20 -24.16 9.11
CA VAL A 243 7.55 -23.55 7.93
C VAL A 243 8.44 -22.47 7.33
N VAL A 244 9.04 -21.61 8.16
CA VAL A 244 9.93 -20.56 7.68
C VAL A 244 11.24 -21.14 7.13
N GLY A 245 11.76 -22.22 7.72
CA GLY A 245 12.91 -22.94 7.16
C GLY A 245 12.63 -23.46 5.75
N TRP A 246 11.45 -24.04 5.51
CA TRP A 246 11.03 -24.43 4.15
C TRP A 246 10.92 -23.24 3.20
N PHE A 247 10.36 -22.13 3.67
CA PHE A 247 10.28 -20.90 2.89
C PHE A 247 11.66 -20.35 2.51
N GLN A 248 12.60 -20.31 3.46
CA GLN A 248 13.99 -19.90 3.26
C GLN A 248 14.73 -20.81 2.26
N THR A 249 14.55 -22.13 2.35
CA THR A 249 15.06 -23.06 1.34
C THR A 249 14.46 -22.77 -0.03
N GLY A 250 13.14 -22.51 -0.09
CA GLY A 250 12.46 -22.12 -1.33
C GLY A 250 12.99 -20.82 -1.93
N MET A 251 13.39 -19.84 -1.12
CA MET A 251 14.02 -18.61 -1.58
C MET A 251 15.37 -18.86 -2.26
N ILE A 252 16.18 -19.77 -1.72
CA ILE A 252 17.48 -20.12 -2.33
C ILE A 252 17.25 -20.87 -3.65
N LEU A 253 16.32 -21.84 -3.65
CA LEU A 253 15.99 -22.63 -4.83
C LEU A 253 15.31 -21.81 -5.94
N SER A 254 14.73 -20.65 -5.61
CA SER A 254 14.07 -19.78 -6.60
C SER A 254 15.03 -18.88 -7.38
N LEU A 255 16.33 -18.88 -7.06
CA LEU A 255 17.36 -18.09 -7.75
C LEU A 255 17.27 -18.12 -9.30
N PRO A 256 17.11 -19.27 -10.00
CA PRO A 256 17.00 -19.26 -11.46
C PRO A 256 15.78 -18.47 -11.94
N PHE A 257 14.64 -18.54 -11.24
CA PHE A 257 13.44 -17.78 -11.58
C PHE A 257 13.60 -16.29 -11.26
N VAL A 258 14.22 -15.97 -10.12
CA VAL A 258 14.49 -14.59 -9.71
C VAL A 258 15.43 -13.91 -10.70
N SER A 259 16.39 -14.64 -11.28
CA SER A 259 17.30 -14.09 -12.29
C SER A 259 16.63 -13.66 -13.60
N LEU A 260 15.38 -14.06 -13.86
CA LEU A 260 14.60 -13.62 -15.02
C LEU A 260 13.93 -12.26 -14.81
N ILE A 261 13.96 -11.73 -13.58
CA ILE A 261 13.29 -10.49 -13.21
C ILE A 261 14.10 -9.27 -13.73
N PRO A 262 13.45 -8.22 -14.25
CA PRO A 262 14.11 -6.96 -14.62
C PRO A 262 14.90 -6.34 -13.46
N SER A 263 16.06 -5.76 -13.77
CA SER A 263 16.98 -5.23 -12.77
C SER A 263 16.38 -4.10 -11.91
N GLY A 264 15.50 -3.29 -12.49
CA GLY A 264 14.77 -2.23 -11.80
C GLY A 264 13.90 -2.71 -10.64
N ILE A 265 13.40 -3.96 -10.67
CA ILE A 265 12.64 -4.52 -9.55
C ILE A 265 13.56 -4.77 -8.35
N PHE A 266 14.84 -5.08 -8.56
CA PHE A 266 15.80 -5.21 -7.47
C PHE A 266 16.14 -3.87 -6.82
N MET A 267 16.00 -2.75 -7.54
CA MET A 267 16.16 -1.41 -6.98
C MET A 267 15.05 -1.05 -5.99
N TYR A 268 13.91 -1.75 -6.04
CA TYR A 268 12.92 -1.76 -4.97
C TYR A 268 13.26 -2.80 -3.89
N TRP A 269 13.58 -4.03 -4.30
CA TRP A 269 13.68 -5.17 -3.39
C TRP A 269 14.85 -5.04 -2.39
N ILE A 270 16.02 -4.63 -2.87
CA ILE A 270 17.22 -4.50 -2.02
C ILE A 270 17.02 -3.43 -0.94
N PRO A 271 16.64 -2.18 -1.26
CA PRO A 271 16.40 -1.16 -0.24
C PRO A 271 15.29 -1.52 0.74
N THR A 272 14.24 -2.21 0.29
CA THR A 272 13.15 -2.63 1.19
C THR A 272 13.55 -3.78 2.11
N SER A 273 14.44 -4.67 1.68
CA SER A 273 15.04 -5.69 2.54
C SER A 273 15.93 -5.05 3.60
N LEU A 274 16.78 -4.10 3.19
CA LEU A 274 17.63 -3.32 4.09
C LEU A 274 16.81 -2.52 5.10
N TRP A 275 15.74 -1.87 4.65
CA TRP A 275 14.79 -1.19 5.52
C TRP A 275 14.21 -2.16 6.55
N THR A 276 13.80 -3.36 6.13
CA THR A 276 13.24 -4.36 7.05
C THR A 276 14.26 -4.77 8.11
N ILE A 277 15.50 -5.04 7.72
CA ILE A 277 16.62 -5.35 8.64
C ILE A 277 16.83 -4.20 9.64
N ALA A 278 16.99 -2.97 9.14
CA ALA A 278 17.24 -1.79 9.94
C ALA A 278 16.08 -1.50 10.91
N GLN A 279 14.85 -1.53 10.39
CA GLN A 279 13.62 -1.32 11.14
C GLN A 279 13.44 -2.36 12.25
N THR A 280 13.67 -3.65 11.95
CA THR A 280 13.63 -4.71 12.97
C THR A 280 14.68 -4.45 14.06
N HIS A 281 15.91 -4.09 13.69
CA HIS A 281 16.94 -3.75 14.67
C HIS A 281 16.54 -2.56 15.56
N LEU A 282 16.06 -1.47 14.95
CA LEU A 282 15.63 -0.26 15.66
C LEU A 282 14.47 -0.53 16.61
N LEU A 283 13.41 -1.19 16.15
CA LEU A 283 12.23 -1.47 16.99
C LEU A 283 12.49 -2.44 18.14
N HIS A 284 13.58 -3.22 18.06
CA HIS A 284 14.00 -4.08 19.17
C HIS A 284 15.05 -3.46 20.09
N THR A 285 15.54 -2.25 19.78
CA THR A 285 16.47 -1.53 20.64
C THR A 285 15.76 -1.07 21.92
N PRO A 286 16.26 -1.39 23.14
CA PRO A 286 15.57 -1.09 24.40
C PRO A 286 15.19 0.39 24.57
N ALA A 287 16.08 1.31 24.20
CA ALA A 287 15.83 2.75 24.29
C ALA A 287 14.63 3.18 23.41
N ILE A 288 14.59 2.70 22.16
CA ILE A 288 13.47 2.95 21.24
C ILE A 288 12.20 2.29 21.75
N ARG A 289 12.31 1.10 22.36
CA ARG A 289 11.15 0.40 22.92
C ARG A 289 10.54 1.14 24.10
N GLN A 290 11.38 1.66 24.99
CA GLN A 290 10.95 2.46 26.13
C GLN A 290 10.29 3.76 25.67
N TRP A 291 10.89 4.43 24.68
CA TRP A 291 10.31 5.64 24.08
C TRP A 291 8.94 5.38 23.43
N LEU A 292 8.79 4.24 22.74
CA LEU A 292 7.53 3.83 22.10
C LEU A 292 6.54 3.13 23.03
N GLY A 293 6.90 2.89 24.30
CA GLY A 293 6.03 2.29 25.32
C GLY A 293 5.74 0.80 25.14
N TYR A 294 6.69 0.00 24.61
CA TYR A 294 6.53 -1.45 24.55
C TYR A 294 7.05 -2.12 25.83
N PRO A 295 6.39 -3.18 26.34
CA PRO A 295 6.95 -3.98 27.43
C PRO A 295 8.27 -4.60 26.97
N VAL A 296 9.29 -4.57 27.85
CA VAL A 296 10.58 -5.22 27.60
C VAL A 296 10.33 -6.70 27.46
N GLU A 297 10.72 -7.26 26.31
CA GLU A 297 10.66 -8.69 26.10
C GLU A 297 11.60 -9.32 27.12
N PRO A 298 11.15 -10.29 27.93
CA PRO A 298 12.06 -10.96 28.83
C PRO A 298 13.19 -11.52 27.96
N LEU A 299 14.43 -11.23 28.35
CA LEU A 299 15.60 -11.93 27.80
C LEU A 299 15.21 -13.39 27.74
N ARG A 300 15.40 -14.03 26.57
CA ARG A 300 15.27 -15.49 26.46
C ARG A 300 16.09 -16.05 27.60
N THR A 301 15.43 -16.45 28.69
CA THR A 301 16.15 -17.04 29.80
C THR A 301 16.83 -18.23 29.16
N PRO A 302 18.17 -18.35 29.25
CA PRO A 302 18.82 -19.57 28.82
C PRO A 302 18.02 -20.66 29.52
N THR A 303 17.54 -21.61 28.71
CA THR A 303 16.89 -22.85 29.15
C THR A 303 17.45 -23.14 30.52
N VAL A 304 16.63 -23.02 31.57
CA VAL A 304 17.05 -23.50 32.89
C VAL A 304 17.50 -24.91 32.59
N VAL A 305 18.82 -25.11 32.57
CA VAL A 305 19.45 -26.41 32.41
C VAL A 305 18.69 -27.21 33.43
N ALA A 306 17.96 -28.21 32.94
CA ALA A 306 17.24 -29.11 33.79
C ALA A 306 18.26 -29.67 34.78
N ALA A 307 18.34 -29.04 35.94
CA ALA A 307 18.98 -29.56 37.13
C ALA A 307 17.99 -30.60 37.67
N THR A 308 17.71 -31.61 36.86
CA THR A 308 17.19 -32.88 37.32
C THR A 308 18.41 -33.65 37.82
N ASN A 309 18.68 -33.44 39.11
CA ASN A 309 19.00 -34.47 40.09
C ASN A 309 19.51 -35.79 39.48
N LYS A 310 20.81 -36.04 39.63
CA LYS A 310 21.40 -37.38 39.70
C LYS A 310 22.19 -37.45 40.99
#